data_AF-A0A2L2WRE6-F1
#
_entry.id   AF-A0A2L2WRE6-F1
#
_cell.length_a   1.000
_cell.length_b   1.000
_cell.length_c   1.000
_cell.angle_alpha   90.00
_cell.angle_beta   90.00
_cell.angle_gamma   90.00
#
_symmetry.space_group_name_H-M   'P 1'
#
loop_
_entity.id
_entity.type
_entity.pdbx_description
1 polymer ?
#
loop_
_entity_poly.entity_id
_entity_poly.type
_entity_poly.pdbx_seq_one_letter_code
_entity_poly.pdbx_strand_id
1 'polypeptide(L)'
;MTGLHSGHAQIRFNNEMPERGAVNNYDSVYVHKELEGQFPLQANTMTIERMMQQAGYTTGCFGKWGLGYPDSEGTPNKQGFDLFYGYNCQRQAHTYYPPFLYKNEDRVYLQNTVIDPH
;
A
#
# COMPACT_ATOMS: atom_id res chain seq x y z
N MET A 1 12.68 -4.40 2.67
CA MET A 1 12.24 -4.69 1.30
C MET A 1 13.37 -4.60 0.28
N THR A 2 14.06 -3.46 0.13
CA THR A 2 15.10 -3.29 -0.90
C THR A 2 16.52 -3.68 -0.44
N GLY A 3 16.72 -3.91 0.86
CA GLY A 3 18.05 -4.20 1.43
C GLY A 3 18.99 -2.99 1.53
N LEU A 4 18.55 -1.80 1.09
CA LEU A 4 19.34 -0.57 1.15
C LEU A 4 19.28 0.06 2.55
N HIS A 5 20.42 0.59 3.02
CA HIS A 5 20.46 1.36 4.25
C HIS A 5 19.84 2.77 4.07
N SER A 6 19.58 3.45 5.18
CA SER A 6 18.88 4.75 5.22
C SER A 6 19.51 5.87 4.38
N GLY A 7 20.80 5.76 4.02
CA GLY A 7 21.49 6.73 3.15
C GLY A 7 21.17 6.57 1.66
N HIS A 8 20.72 5.39 1.23
CA HIS A 8 20.41 5.07 -0.17
C HIS A 8 18.97 4.58 -0.38
N ALA A 9 18.17 4.45 0.68
CA ALA A 9 16.75 4.10 0.57
C ALA A 9 15.97 5.18 -0.20
N GLN A 10 15.10 4.72 -1.12
CA GLN A 10 14.23 5.58 -1.95
C GLN A 10 13.17 6.32 -1.10
N ILE A 11 12.54 5.61 -0.16
CA ILE A 11 11.49 6.13 0.72
C ILE A 11 12.00 6.03 2.16
N ARG A 12 11.88 7.11 2.93
CA ARG A 12 12.42 7.24 4.31
C ARG A 12 11.42 7.78 5.33
N PHE A 13 10.23 8.18 4.88
CA PHE A 13 9.14 8.68 5.73
C PHE A 13 7.80 8.43 5.05
N ASN A 14 6.70 8.60 5.77
CA ASN A 14 5.35 8.48 5.22
C ASN A 14 4.97 9.78 4.50
N ASN A 15 4.72 9.71 3.20
CA ASN A 15 4.31 10.84 2.38
C ASN A 15 3.01 10.52 1.65
N GLU A 16 1.91 11.07 2.13
CA GLU A 16 0.57 10.79 1.58
C GLU A 16 0.28 11.56 0.28
N MET A 17 1.22 12.40 -0.17
CA MET A 17 1.12 13.22 -1.38
C MET A 17 -0.15 14.10 -1.35
N PRO A 18 -0.21 15.11 -0.47
CA PRO A 18 -1.38 15.97 -0.30
C PRO A 18 -1.78 16.72 -1.57
N GLU A 19 -0.87 16.84 -2.54
CA GLU A 19 -1.15 17.41 -3.86
C GLU A 19 -2.20 16.62 -4.65
N ARG A 20 -2.48 15.35 -4.26
CA ARG A 20 -3.54 14.51 -4.86
C ARG A 20 -4.95 14.86 -4.38
N GLY A 21 -5.10 15.72 -3.35
CA GLY A 21 -6.39 16.16 -2.85
C GLY A 21 -6.61 15.82 -1.37
N ALA A 22 -7.85 15.46 -1.01
CA ALA A 22 -8.27 15.22 0.37
C ALA A 22 -7.79 13.85 0.92
N VAL A 23 -6.49 13.59 0.83
CA VAL A 23 -5.85 12.31 1.23
C VAL A 23 -5.94 12.02 2.73
N ASN A 24 -6.22 13.04 3.55
CA ASN A 24 -6.39 12.95 4.99
C ASN A 24 -7.85 12.79 5.44
N ASN A 25 -8.82 12.81 4.52
CA ASN A 25 -10.24 12.66 4.83
C ASN A 25 -10.71 11.22 4.55
N TYR A 26 -11.13 10.50 5.60
CA TYR A 26 -11.50 9.09 5.50
C TYR A 26 -12.73 8.85 4.62
N ASP A 27 -13.73 9.73 4.66
CA ASP A 27 -14.91 9.63 3.80
C ASP A 27 -14.55 9.83 2.32
N SER A 28 -13.72 10.85 2.03
CA SER A 28 -13.21 11.10 0.68
C SER A 28 -12.40 9.90 0.17
N VAL A 29 -11.51 9.33 0.97
CA VAL A 29 -10.72 8.14 0.60
C VAL A 29 -11.59 6.89 0.39
N TYR A 30 -12.68 6.76 1.15
CA TYR A 30 -13.63 5.68 0.98
C TYR A 30 -14.32 5.74 -0.39
N VAL A 31 -14.73 6.94 -0.82
CA VAL A 31 -15.36 7.16 -2.13
C VAL A 31 -14.34 7.14 -3.28
N HIS A 32 -13.18 7.75 -3.07
CA HIS A 32 -12.15 8.01 -4.08
C HIS A 32 -10.86 7.25 -3.74
N LYS A 33 -10.68 6.06 -4.34
CA LYS A 33 -9.52 5.19 -4.05
C LYS A 33 -8.18 5.85 -4.37
N GLU A 34 -8.15 6.71 -5.37
CA GLU A 34 -6.99 7.47 -5.83
C GLU A 34 -6.42 8.45 -4.80
N LEU A 35 -7.20 8.79 -3.76
CA LEU A 35 -6.74 9.61 -2.64
C LEU A 35 -6.01 8.80 -1.57
N GLU A 36 -6.10 7.47 -1.61
CA GLU A 36 -5.45 6.59 -0.65
C GLU A 36 -3.95 6.45 -0.93
N GLY A 37 -3.16 6.10 0.09
CA GLY A 37 -1.84 5.50 -0.09
C GLY A 37 -0.69 6.45 0.22
N GLN A 38 0.50 6.04 -0.17
CA GLN A 38 1.74 6.75 0.12
C GLN A 38 2.56 6.92 -1.16
N PHE A 39 3.61 7.73 -1.10
CA PHE A 39 4.55 7.92 -2.20
C PHE A 39 5.05 6.54 -2.70
N PRO A 40 4.95 6.29 -4.03
CA PRO A 40 5.15 4.95 -4.56
C PRO A 40 6.62 4.57 -4.62
N LEU A 41 6.91 3.30 -4.31
CA LEU A 41 8.18 2.70 -4.68
C LEU A 41 8.31 2.73 -6.21
N GLN A 42 9.49 3.06 -6.73
CA GLN A 42 9.68 3.16 -8.17
C GLN A 42 9.47 1.82 -8.86
N ALA A 43 8.98 1.85 -10.11
CA ALA A 43 8.97 0.70 -10.99
C ALA A 43 10.37 0.06 -11.07
N ASN A 44 10.42 -1.26 -11.26
CA ASN A 44 11.68 -2.02 -11.40
C ASN A 44 12.66 -1.98 -10.21
N THR A 45 12.30 -1.38 -9.06
CA THR A 45 13.08 -1.46 -7.82
C THR A 45 13.33 -2.90 -7.38
N MET A 46 14.58 -3.34 -7.25
CA MET A 46 14.82 -4.70 -6.73
C MET A 46 14.33 -4.82 -5.28
N THR A 47 13.40 -5.74 -5.05
CA THR A 47 12.83 -6.08 -3.74
C THR A 47 13.18 -7.52 -3.39
N ILE A 48 13.16 -7.87 -2.10
CA ILE A 48 13.41 -9.24 -1.65
C ILE A 48 12.40 -10.21 -2.28
N GLU A 49 11.18 -9.76 -2.52
CA GLU A 49 10.12 -10.53 -3.16
C GLU A 49 10.44 -10.86 -4.62
N ARG A 50 10.93 -9.88 -5.40
CA ARG A 50 11.41 -10.13 -6.76
C ARG A 50 12.60 -11.09 -6.77
N MET A 51 13.51 -10.99 -5.80
CA MET A 51 14.60 -11.95 -5.64
C MET A 51 14.07 -13.36 -5.34
N MET A 52 13.04 -13.48 -4.49
CA MET A 52 12.40 -14.76 -4.17
C MET A 52 11.68 -15.35 -5.39
N GLN A 53 10.98 -14.54 -6.18
CA GLN A 53 10.35 -14.98 -7.44
C GLN A 53 11.39 -15.51 -8.43
N GLN A 54 12.55 -14.84 -8.57
CA GLN A 54 13.66 -15.31 -9.40
C GLN A 54 14.21 -16.67 -8.93
N ALA A 55 14.11 -16.98 -7.63
CA ALA A 55 14.47 -18.26 -7.06
C ALA A 55 13.35 -19.32 -7.13
N GLY A 56 12.21 -19.02 -7.77
CA GLY A 56 11.11 -19.96 -7.98
C GLY A 56 10.06 -20.00 -6.86
N TYR A 57 10.07 -19.03 -5.94
CA TYR A 57 9.05 -18.94 -4.89
C TYR A 57 7.79 -18.24 -5.40
N THR A 58 6.63 -18.71 -4.93
CA THR A 58 5.39 -17.93 -4.93
C THR A 58 5.37 -17.01 -3.72
N THR A 59 5.10 -15.72 -3.93
CA THR A 59 5.22 -14.68 -2.90
C THR A 59 3.85 -14.15 -2.46
N GLY A 60 3.72 -13.82 -1.18
CA GLY A 60 2.49 -13.26 -0.62
C GLY A 60 2.74 -12.21 0.46
N CYS A 61 1.95 -11.15 0.47
CA CYS A 61 1.96 -10.11 1.50
C CYS A 61 0.59 -10.01 2.17
N PHE A 62 0.57 -10.07 3.50
CA PHE A 62 -0.65 -9.96 4.29
C PHE A 62 -0.46 -8.91 5.38
N GLY A 63 -1.36 -7.92 5.44
CA GLY A 63 -1.27 -6.82 6.41
C GLY A 63 -1.00 -5.46 5.74
N LYS A 64 -0.14 -4.63 6.33
CA LYS A 64 0.09 -3.25 5.89
C LYS A 64 1.16 -3.16 4.81
N TRP A 65 0.87 -2.41 3.75
CA TRP A 65 1.83 -2.07 2.69
C TRP A 65 2.49 -0.70 2.89
N GLY A 66 1.85 0.39 2.42
CA GLY A 66 2.31 1.76 2.62
C GLY A 66 3.42 2.25 1.68
N LEU A 67 3.63 1.61 0.52
CA LEU A 67 4.65 2.02 -0.47
C LEU A 67 4.06 2.28 -1.87
N GLY A 68 2.84 2.81 -1.90
CA GLY A 68 2.13 3.14 -3.13
C GLY A 68 0.71 3.60 -2.86
N TYR A 69 0.13 4.25 -3.86
CA TYR A 69 -1.29 4.49 -3.96
C TYR A 69 -1.93 3.51 -4.95
N PRO A 70 -3.26 3.30 -4.90
CA PRO A 70 -3.94 2.44 -5.87
C PRO A 70 -3.59 2.83 -7.30
N ASP A 71 -3.41 1.83 -8.17
CA ASP A 71 -3.01 1.99 -9.57
C ASP A 71 -1.57 2.50 -9.82
N SER A 72 -0.84 2.94 -8.78
CA SER A 72 0.58 3.35 -8.90
C SER A 72 1.50 2.19 -9.24
N GLU A 73 2.74 2.49 -9.63
CA GLU A 73 3.79 1.47 -9.77
C GLU A 73 4.21 0.86 -8.43
N GLY A 74 3.86 1.51 -7.32
CA GLY A 74 4.21 1.07 -5.97
C GLY A 74 3.29 0.02 -5.38
N THR A 75 2.25 -0.46 -6.08
CA THR A 75 1.33 -1.48 -5.53
C THR A 75 2.07 -2.79 -5.25
N PRO A 76 1.64 -3.59 -4.24
CA PRO A 76 2.36 -4.81 -3.84
C PRO A 76 2.58 -5.79 -5.00
N ASN A 77 1.56 -5.97 -5.84
CA ASN A 77 1.61 -6.90 -6.96
C ASN A 77 2.64 -6.49 -8.02
N LYS A 78 2.77 -5.18 -8.26
CA LYS A 78 3.83 -4.66 -9.14
C LYS A 78 5.21 -4.74 -8.49
N GLN A 79 5.33 -4.87 -7.17
CA GLN A 79 6.60 -4.91 -6.44
C GLN A 79 7.07 -6.32 -6.05
N GLY A 80 6.50 -7.35 -6.68
CA GLY A 80 6.99 -8.74 -6.61
C GLY A 80 6.15 -9.67 -5.75
N PHE A 81 4.97 -9.26 -5.29
CA PHE A 81 4.02 -10.15 -4.62
C PHE A 81 3.01 -10.77 -5.58
N ASP A 82 2.91 -12.09 -5.62
CA ASP A 82 1.86 -12.77 -6.41
C ASP A 82 0.48 -12.58 -5.80
N LEU A 83 0.41 -12.52 -4.46
CA LEU A 83 -0.81 -12.28 -3.70
C LEU A 83 -0.61 -11.17 -2.66
N PHE A 84 -1.55 -10.24 -2.61
CA PHE A 84 -1.67 -9.28 -1.53
C PHE A 84 -3.05 -9.35 -0.89
N TYR A 85 -3.10 -9.30 0.44
CA TYR A 85 -4.34 -9.07 1.17
C TYR A 85 -4.12 -8.19 2.40
N GLY A 86 -4.66 -6.97 2.42
CA GLY A 86 -4.57 -6.10 3.59
C GLY A 86 -4.71 -4.60 3.31
N TYR A 87 -4.04 -3.79 4.12
CA TYR A 87 -4.13 -2.33 4.08
C TYR A 87 -3.12 -1.77 3.07
N ASN A 88 -3.59 -1.11 2.02
CA ASN A 88 -2.68 -0.40 1.12
C ASN A 88 -2.05 0.81 1.82
N CYS A 89 -2.85 1.64 2.48
CA CYS A 89 -2.38 2.85 3.15
C CYS A 89 -2.02 2.64 4.62
N GLN A 90 -0.94 3.30 5.07
CA GLN A 90 -0.55 3.31 6.47
C GLN A 90 -1.57 4.02 7.38
N ARG A 91 -2.25 5.07 6.91
CA ARG A 91 -3.33 5.74 7.66
C ARG A 91 -4.52 4.82 7.88
N GLN A 92 -4.98 4.14 6.82
CA GLN A 92 -6.09 3.20 6.90
C GLN A 92 -5.77 1.99 7.80
N ALA A 93 -4.48 1.69 8.01
CA ALA A 93 -4.03 0.64 8.93
C ALA A 93 -4.11 1.02 10.43
N HIS A 94 -4.63 2.21 10.78
CA HIS A 94 -4.80 2.65 12.17
C HIS A 94 -6.15 2.24 12.80
N THR A 95 -6.98 1.48 12.09
CA THR A 95 -8.24 0.95 12.61
C THR A 95 -8.22 -0.57 12.64
N TYR A 96 -8.78 -1.16 13.70
CA TYR A 96 -9.03 -2.61 13.77
C TYR A 96 -10.25 -3.03 12.94
N TYR A 97 -11.14 -2.09 12.59
CA TYR A 97 -12.39 -2.34 11.87
C TYR A 97 -12.43 -1.51 10.59
N PRO A 98 -11.58 -1.79 9.59
CA PRO A 98 -11.56 -1.03 8.36
C PRO A 98 -12.83 -1.27 7.52
N PRO A 99 -13.31 -0.26 6.78
CA PRO A 99 -14.46 -0.40 5.89
C PRO A 99 -14.12 -1.17 4.60
N PHE A 100 -12.84 -1.30 4.26
CA PHE A 100 -12.35 -2.14 3.16
C PHE A 100 -10.91 -2.59 3.40
N LEU A 101 -10.52 -3.68 2.76
CA LEU A 101 -9.13 -4.09 2.56
C LEU A 101 -8.87 -4.20 1.06
N TYR A 102 -7.63 -4.48 0.66
CA TYR A 102 -7.30 -4.84 -0.70
C TYR A 102 -7.07 -6.34 -0.81
N LYS A 103 -7.56 -6.94 -1.88
CA LYS A 103 -7.08 -8.22 -2.41
C LYS A 103 -6.47 -7.92 -3.77
N ASN A 104 -5.14 -7.97 -3.83
CA ASN A 104 -4.39 -7.44 -4.95
C ASN A 104 -4.76 -5.97 -5.23
N GLU A 105 -5.19 -5.67 -6.45
CA GLU A 105 -5.54 -4.31 -6.89
C GLU A 105 -7.00 -3.92 -6.59
N ASP A 106 -7.79 -4.86 -6.06
CA ASP A 106 -9.23 -4.68 -5.85
C ASP A 106 -9.56 -4.46 -4.37
N ARG A 107 -10.47 -3.49 -4.11
CA ARG A 107 -11.03 -3.29 -2.77
C ARG A 107 -12.02 -4.41 -2.45
N VAL A 108 -11.84 -5.02 -1.28
CA VAL A 108 -12.78 -5.90 -0.61
C VAL A 108 -13.48 -5.10 0.48
N TYR A 109 -14.73 -4.72 0.24
CA TYR A 109 -15.54 -3.98 1.21
C TYR A 109 -16.00 -4.89 2.36
N LEU A 110 -15.91 -4.36 3.57
CA LEU A 110 -16.30 -5.02 4.81
C LEU A 110 -17.52 -4.31 5.40
N GLN A 111 -18.27 -5.01 6.25
CA GLN A 111 -19.46 -4.48 6.91
C GLN A 111 -19.10 -3.60 8.13
N ASN A 112 -18.14 -2.70 7.96
CA ASN A 112 -17.70 -1.74 8.97
C ASN A 112 -17.98 -0.31 8.48
N THR A 113 -18.21 0.61 9.41
CA THR A 113 -18.38 2.03 9.10
C THR A 113 -17.03 2.73 8.92
N VAL A 114 -17.01 3.78 8.11
CA VAL A 114 -15.86 4.69 8.04
C VAL A 114 -15.79 5.46 9.36
N ILE A 115 -14.63 5.43 10.03
CA ILE A 115 -14.38 6.13 11.29
C ILE A 115 -13.00 6.76 11.20
N ASP A 116 -12.87 8.03 11.59
CA ASP A 116 -11.57 8.64 11.85
C ASP A 116 -11.07 8.16 13.23
N PRO A 117 -9.96 7.40 13.31
CA PRO A 117 -9.38 6.96 14.57
C PRO A 117 -8.67 8.08 15.37
N HIS A 118 -8.68 9.33 14.89
CA HIS A 118 -8.00 10.48 15.51
C HIS A 118 -8.95 11.62 15.88
#